data_AF-A0AAV1AD32-F1
#
_entry.id   AF-A0AAV1AD32-F1
#
_cell.length_a   1.000
_cell.length_b   1.000
_cell.length_c   1.000
_cell.angle_alpha   90.00
_cell.angle_beta   90.00
_cell.angle_gamma   90.00
#
_symmetry.space_group_name_H-M   'P 1'
#
loop_
_entity.id
_entity.type
_entity.pdbx_description
1 polymer ?
#
loop_
_entity_poly.entity_id
_entity_poly.type
_entity_poly.pdbx_seq_one_letter_code
_entity_poly.pdbx_strand_id
1 'polypeptide(L)'
;MDLDLGGSNSCPPRHKWRKVAYGEGYAKGFLVLLFTQERLSLTLLLHYALNISFFITGLYVLAPIYQTLTRSISSDSIWAVTVSLLILHLFLHDYSESTVKAPGVLKNPALTSCISVNASVVASVFIASRLPSRLHVFAIMLFSLQVFLFAPLVTYCIKKYSFCLHLCFSISLMVVTLSFVYTLHRLLFVLLLSLLVFVNLVCPYWLIRIQEYKFEINGPWDEAKLCFDITD
;
A
#
# COMPACT_ATOMS: atom_id res chain seq x y z
N MET A 1 -72.18 10.21 16.17
CA MET A 1 -71.05 9.88 17.06
C MET A 1 -69.82 9.85 16.17
N ASP A 2 -69.41 11.06 15.81
CA ASP A 2 -68.24 11.32 14.99
C ASP A 2 -67.01 11.17 15.88
N LEU A 3 -66.18 10.17 15.58
CA LEU A 3 -64.88 10.00 16.21
C LEU A 3 -63.82 10.58 15.28
N ASP A 4 -63.54 11.86 15.50
CA ASP A 4 -62.31 12.53 15.11
C ASP A 4 -61.11 11.77 15.70
N LEU A 5 -60.28 11.20 14.82
CA LEU A 5 -58.90 10.83 15.15
C LEU A 5 -57.99 11.39 14.05
N GLY A 6 -57.78 12.70 14.13
CA GLY A 6 -56.67 13.39 13.48
C GLY A 6 -55.34 12.91 14.05
N GLY A 7 -54.74 11.90 13.39
CA GLY A 7 -53.38 11.46 13.63
C GLY A 7 -52.39 12.33 12.85
N SER A 8 -51.86 13.35 13.50
CA SER A 8 -50.79 14.22 12.99
C SER A 8 -49.55 13.41 12.59
N ASN A 9 -49.30 13.28 11.28
CA ASN A 9 -48.04 12.82 10.70
C ASN A 9 -46.90 13.78 11.12
N SER A 10 -46.18 13.40 12.16
CA SER A 10 -45.12 14.20 12.77
C SER A 10 -43.78 13.46 12.58
N CYS A 11 -43.05 13.75 11.50
CA CYS A 11 -41.65 13.31 11.39
C CYS A 11 -40.83 13.95 12.52
N PRO A 12 -39.96 13.20 13.22
CA PRO A 12 -39.08 13.80 14.22
C PRO A 12 -38.07 14.73 13.54
N PRO A 13 -37.68 15.86 14.18
CA PRO A 13 -36.77 16.82 13.59
C PRO A 13 -35.39 16.18 13.40
N ARG A 14 -34.88 16.19 12.17
CA ARG A 14 -33.52 15.72 11.87
C ARG A 14 -32.51 16.57 12.65
N HIS A 15 -31.70 15.90 13.49
CA HIS A 15 -30.69 16.52 14.33
C HIS A 15 -29.71 17.41 13.54
N LYS A 16 -29.63 18.67 13.97
CA LYS A 16 -28.87 19.81 13.43
C LYS A 16 -27.34 19.69 13.54
N TRP A 17 -26.80 18.51 13.89
CA TRP A 17 -25.37 18.31 14.14
C TRP A 17 -24.54 17.96 12.90
N ARG A 18 -25.17 17.65 11.75
CA ARG A 18 -24.44 17.30 10.52
C ARG A 18 -23.87 18.50 9.73
N LYS A 19 -24.11 19.74 10.15
CA LYS A 19 -23.65 20.93 9.40
C LYS A 19 -22.47 21.69 10.02
N VAL A 20 -21.88 21.20 11.12
CA VAL A 20 -20.72 21.87 11.76
C VAL A 20 -19.40 21.13 11.54
N ALA A 21 -19.41 19.98 10.87
CA ALA A 21 -18.20 19.13 10.73
C ALA A 21 -17.50 19.22 9.35
N TYR A 22 -17.76 20.24 8.52
CA TYR A 22 -17.14 20.33 7.18
C TYR A 22 -16.69 21.74 6.76
N GLY A 23 -16.43 22.63 7.71
CA GLY A 23 -15.96 23.98 7.41
C GLY A 23 -14.73 24.37 8.23
N GLU A 24 -13.58 24.49 7.57
CA GLU A 24 -12.45 25.36 7.95
C GLU A 24 -11.65 25.07 9.24
N GLY A 25 -11.99 24.05 10.02
CA GLY A 25 -11.26 23.68 11.23
C GLY A 25 -10.11 22.66 11.06
N TYR A 26 -10.11 21.85 10.00
CA TYR A 26 -9.20 20.70 9.89
C TYR A 26 -7.74 21.08 9.67
N ALA A 27 -7.46 22.10 8.86
CA ALA A 27 -6.08 22.54 8.63
C ALA A 27 -5.48 23.21 9.87
N LYS A 28 -6.27 24.03 10.59
CA LYS A 28 -5.85 24.70 11.83
C LYS A 28 -5.78 23.73 13.01
N GLY A 29 -6.72 22.78 13.11
CA GLY A 29 -6.71 21.71 14.10
C GLY A 29 -5.54 20.75 13.90
N PHE A 30 -5.18 20.41 12.65
CA PHE A 30 -3.99 19.63 12.33
C PHE A 30 -2.72 20.38 12.72
N LEU A 31 -2.58 21.67 12.36
CA LEU A 31 -1.46 22.51 12.80
C LEU A 31 -1.39 22.64 14.32
N VAL A 32 -2.51 22.79 15.02
CA VAL A 32 -2.58 22.87 16.48
C VAL A 32 -2.27 21.51 17.13
N LEU A 33 -2.66 20.38 16.54
CA LEU A 33 -2.27 19.04 17.03
C LEU A 33 -0.77 18.77 16.79
N LEU A 34 -0.24 19.23 15.66
CA LEU A 34 1.18 19.14 15.28
C LEU A 34 2.06 20.05 16.16
N PHE A 35 1.55 21.23 16.55
CA PHE A 35 2.23 22.16 17.46
C PHE A 35 2.02 21.83 18.95
N THR A 36 0.86 21.28 19.34
CA THR A 36 0.59 20.81 20.73
C THR A 36 1.39 19.55 21.08
N GLN A 37 1.99 18.91 20.08
CA GLN A 37 2.96 17.81 20.20
C GLN A 37 4.40 18.30 20.52
N GLU A 38 4.59 19.55 20.96
CA GLU A 38 5.85 20.15 21.45
C GLU A 38 6.52 19.40 22.62
N ARG A 39 5.90 18.32 23.13
CA ARG A 39 6.47 17.42 24.13
C ARG A 39 6.63 15.99 23.60
N LEU A 40 6.78 15.78 22.29
CA LEU A 40 7.43 14.56 21.81
C LEU A 40 8.82 14.56 22.44
N SER A 41 9.05 13.70 23.43
CA SER A 41 10.21 13.83 24.30
C SER A 41 11.46 13.91 23.44
N LEU A 42 12.21 15.01 23.53
CA LEU A 42 13.39 15.24 22.70
C LEU A 42 14.36 14.05 22.79
N THR A 43 14.34 13.34 23.91
CA THR A 43 15.04 12.07 24.15
C THR A 43 14.58 10.93 23.23
N LEU A 44 13.28 10.77 22.99
CA LEU A 44 12.73 9.77 22.07
C LEU A 44 13.02 10.13 20.61
N LEU A 45 12.87 11.41 20.24
CA LEU A 45 13.22 11.90 18.90
C LEU A 45 14.71 11.67 18.64
N LEU A 46 15.57 12.02 19.59
CA LEU A 46 17.01 11.80 19.52
C LEU A 46 17.33 10.31 19.44
N HIS A 47 16.66 9.45 20.22
CA HIS A 47 16.85 8.00 20.14
C HIS A 47 16.53 7.44 18.74
N TYR A 48 15.40 7.83 18.13
CA TYR A 48 15.07 7.43 16.77
C TYR A 48 16.05 8.01 15.75
N ALA A 49 16.45 9.28 15.89
CA ALA A 49 17.42 9.92 15.02
C ALA A 49 18.79 9.21 15.09
N LEU A 50 19.22 8.78 16.28
CA LEU A 50 20.44 7.99 16.46
C LEU A 50 20.33 6.60 15.82
N ASN A 51 19.21 5.90 15.99
CA ASN A 51 19.01 4.58 15.37
C ASN A 51 19.01 4.66 13.84
N ILE A 52 18.35 5.69 13.29
CA ILE A 52 18.36 5.97 11.85
C ILE A 52 19.79 6.32 11.41
N SER A 53 20.48 7.20 12.13
CA SER A 53 21.87 7.58 11.82
C SER A 53 22.82 6.38 11.82
N PHE A 54 22.69 5.47 12.80
CA PHE A 54 23.46 4.23 12.86
C PHE A 54 23.19 3.34 11.64
N PHE A 55 21.92 3.17 11.28
CA PHE A 55 21.51 2.41 10.10
C PHE A 55 22.06 3.00 8.79
N ILE A 56 21.90 4.32 8.60
CA ILE A 56 22.42 5.04 7.43
C ILE A 56 23.95 4.92 7.33
N THR A 57 24.65 5.09 8.46
CA THR A 57 26.10 4.97 8.52
C THR A 57 26.55 3.55 8.20
N GLY A 58 25.87 2.54 8.75
CA GLY A 58 26.12 1.13 8.45
C GLY A 58 25.97 0.81 6.96
N LEU A 59 24.89 1.29 6.32
CA LEU A 59 24.68 1.19 4.87
C LEU A 59 25.79 1.85 4.06
N TYR A 60 26.24 3.04 4.49
CA TYR A 60 27.32 3.76 3.82
C TYR A 60 28.66 3.01 3.91
N VAL A 61 28.98 2.46 5.08
CA VAL A 61 30.19 1.65 5.30
C VAL A 61 30.13 0.35 4.49
N LEU A 62 28.95 -0.25 4.32
CA LEU A 62 28.76 -1.47 3.52
C LEU A 62 28.66 -1.22 2.01
N ALA A 63 28.53 0.02 1.56
CA ALA A 63 28.46 0.39 0.15
C ALA A 63 29.57 -0.22 -0.74
N PRO A 64 30.88 -0.18 -0.39
CA PRO A 64 31.91 -0.84 -1.17
C PRO A 64 31.72 -2.36 -1.26
N ILE A 65 31.21 -3.00 -0.21
CA ILE A 65 30.96 -4.44 -0.19
C ILE A 65 29.84 -4.78 -1.18
N TYR A 66 28.72 -4.05 -1.13
CA TYR A 66 27.63 -4.20 -2.10
C TYR A 66 28.11 -3.99 -3.54
N GLN A 67 28.99 -3.00 -3.77
CA GLN A 67 29.57 -2.75 -5.10
C GLN A 67 30.41 -3.94 -5.60
N THR A 68 31.18 -4.58 -4.72
CA THR A 68 32.08 -5.67 -5.12
C THR A 68 31.42 -7.04 -5.21
N LEU A 69 30.22 -7.21 -4.64
CA LEU A 69 29.57 -8.51 -4.43
C LEU A 69 29.43 -9.35 -5.71
N THR A 70 29.00 -8.73 -6.81
CA THR A 70 28.73 -9.43 -8.07
C THR A 70 29.75 -9.11 -9.15
N ARG A 71 30.96 -8.66 -8.78
CA ARG A 71 31.98 -8.24 -9.75
C ARG A 71 32.50 -9.39 -10.61
N SER A 72 32.52 -10.61 -10.07
CA SER A 72 32.96 -11.83 -10.76
C SER A 72 31.88 -12.48 -11.64
N ILE A 73 30.63 -12.02 -11.55
CA ILE A 73 29.50 -12.58 -12.30
C ILE A 73 29.23 -11.74 -13.55
N SER A 74 28.85 -12.40 -14.65
CA SER A 74 28.49 -11.72 -15.90
C SER A 74 27.24 -10.85 -15.74
N SER A 75 27.20 -9.73 -16.45
CA SER A 75 26.09 -8.77 -16.37
C SER A 75 24.76 -9.37 -16.81
N ASP A 76 24.75 -10.18 -17.87
CA ASP A 76 23.52 -10.80 -18.40
C ASP A 76 22.86 -11.73 -17.38
N SER A 77 23.66 -12.50 -16.66
CA SER A 77 23.19 -13.36 -15.57
C SER A 77 22.63 -12.55 -14.41
N ILE A 78 23.27 -11.44 -14.04
CA ILE A 78 22.78 -10.56 -12.97
C ILE A 78 21.40 -9.99 -13.34
N TRP A 79 21.25 -9.44 -14.55
CA TRP A 79 19.96 -8.94 -15.02
C TRP A 79 18.88 -10.02 -15.02
N ALA A 80 19.20 -11.22 -15.52
CA ALA A 80 18.26 -12.34 -15.53
C ALA A 80 17.80 -12.74 -14.12
N VAL A 81 18.75 -12.88 -13.17
CA VAL A 81 18.43 -13.24 -11.78
C VAL A 81 17.68 -12.12 -11.07
N THR A 82 18.06 -10.86 -11.26
CA THR A 82 17.34 -9.71 -10.69
C THR A 82 15.89 -9.66 -11.18
N VAL A 83 15.66 -9.79 -12.48
CA VAL A 83 14.29 -9.80 -13.03
C VAL A 83 13.50 -10.98 -12.47
N SER A 84 14.12 -12.16 -12.39
CA SER A 84 13.49 -13.34 -11.80
C SER A 84 13.12 -13.15 -10.32
N LEU A 85 13.98 -12.50 -9.54
CA LEU A 85 13.73 -12.18 -8.13
C LEU A 85 12.63 -11.13 -7.95
N LEU A 86 12.57 -10.12 -8.83
CA LEU A 86 11.48 -9.13 -8.82
C LEU A 86 10.14 -9.76 -9.21
N ILE A 87 10.13 -10.68 -10.17
CA ILE A 87 8.94 -11.48 -10.51
C ILE A 87 8.54 -12.35 -9.31
N LEU A 88 9.50 -13.01 -8.65
CA LEU A 88 9.24 -13.80 -7.46
C LEU A 88 8.63 -12.94 -6.33
N HIS A 89 9.19 -11.76 -6.09
CA HIS A 89 8.64 -10.78 -5.15
C HIS A 89 7.19 -10.42 -5.51
N LEU A 90 6.92 -10.10 -6.79
CA LEU A 90 5.58 -9.76 -7.27
C LEU A 90 4.55 -10.88 -6.99
N PHE A 91 4.92 -12.14 -7.13
CA PHE A 91 4.02 -13.28 -6.87
C PHE A 91 3.88 -13.65 -5.39
N LEU A 92 4.95 -13.49 -4.60
CA LEU A 92 4.96 -13.87 -3.19
C LEU A 92 4.48 -12.76 -2.26
N HIS A 93 4.43 -11.51 -2.74
CA HIS A 93 3.95 -10.38 -1.95
C HIS A 93 2.47 -10.56 -1.60
N ASP A 94 2.13 -10.40 -0.33
CA ASP A 94 0.75 -10.50 0.14
C ASP A 94 0.00 -9.19 -0.16
N TYR A 95 -0.87 -9.22 -1.16
CA TYR A 95 -1.76 -8.09 -1.49
C TYR A 95 -3.09 -8.14 -0.74
N SER A 96 -3.35 -9.21 0.02
CA SER A 96 -4.65 -9.50 0.63
C SER A 96 -4.76 -8.92 2.05
N GLU A 97 -4.68 -7.60 2.17
CA GLU A 97 -4.85 -6.95 3.47
C GLU A 97 -6.31 -6.60 3.82
N SER A 98 -7.31 -6.80 2.94
CA SER A 98 -8.69 -6.34 3.21
C SER A 98 -9.84 -7.11 2.59
N THR A 99 -9.60 -8.14 1.79
CA THR A 99 -10.67 -8.96 1.22
C THR A 99 -10.74 -10.27 1.99
N VAL A 100 -11.72 -10.34 2.90
CA VAL A 100 -12.36 -11.54 3.48
C VAL A 100 -11.52 -12.81 3.27
N LYS A 101 -10.68 -13.17 4.24
CA LYS A 101 -10.02 -14.48 4.24
C LYS A 101 -11.13 -15.54 4.30
N ALA A 102 -11.29 -16.29 3.22
CA ALA A 102 -12.08 -17.51 3.25
C ALA A 102 -11.51 -18.42 4.35
N PRO A 103 -12.33 -18.96 5.26
CA PRO A 103 -11.85 -19.85 6.31
C PRO A 103 -11.35 -21.14 5.64
N GLY A 104 -10.05 -21.47 5.76
CA GLY A 104 -9.57 -22.81 5.39
C GLY A 104 -8.18 -22.91 4.74
N VAL A 105 -7.54 -21.82 4.32
CA VAL A 105 -6.19 -21.91 3.70
C VAL A 105 -5.10 -21.75 4.76
N LEU A 106 -4.54 -22.88 5.20
CA LEU A 106 -3.36 -23.00 6.06
C LEU A 106 -2.06 -22.63 5.30
N LYS A 107 -2.00 -21.45 4.66
CA LYS A 107 -0.72 -20.88 4.21
C LYS A 107 -0.19 -20.02 5.34
N ASN A 108 1.05 -20.23 5.79
CA ASN A 108 1.74 -19.28 6.66
C ASN A 108 1.99 -17.99 5.86
N PRO A 109 1.16 -16.95 6.00
CA PRO A 109 1.29 -15.75 5.16
C PRO A 109 2.59 -15.00 5.49
N ALA A 110 3.04 -15.12 6.75
CA ALA A 110 4.29 -14.55 7.24
C ALA A 110 5.52 -15.10 6.50
N LEU A 111 5.60 -16.41 6.22
CA LEU A 111 6.76 -16.99 5.54
C LEU A 111 6.86 -16.50 4.08
N THR A 112 5.73 -16.46 3.39
CA THR A 112 5.66 -16.01 1.99
C THR A 112 6.07 -14.53 1.88
N SER A 113 5.57 -13.70 2.80
CA SER A 113 5.93 -12.28 2.89
C SER A 113 7.43 -12.07 3.21
N CYS A 114 7.99 -12.83 4.16
CA CYS A 114 9.43 -12.77 4.47
C CYS A 114 10.31 -13.15 3.27
N ILE A 115 9.95 -14.21 2.53
CA ILE A 115 10.68 -14.61 1.32
C ILE A 115 10.57 -13.52 0.26
N SER A 116 9.39 -12.93 0.08
CA SER A 116 9.15 -11.85 -0.86
C SER A 116 10.02 -10.62 -0.58
N VAL A 117 10.04 -10.14 0.66
CA VAL A 117 10.86 -8.98 1.06
C VAL A 117 12.34 -9.29 0.88
N ASN A 118 12.82 -10.45 1.32
CA ASN A 118 14.21 -10.85 1.12
C ASN A 118 14.60 -10.92 -0.37
N ALA A 119 13.72 -11.46 -1.22
CA ALA A 119 13.94 -11.50 -2.66
C ALA A 119 14.09 -10.10 -3.26
N SER A 120 13.22 -9.15 -2.87
CA SER A 120 13.32 -7.75 -3.33
C SER A 120 14.59 -7.05 -2.86
N VAL A 121 15.03 -7.30 -1.62
CA VAL A 121 16.28 -6.74 -1.09
C VAL A 121 17.48 -7.30 -1.84
N VAL A 122 17.55 -8.62 -2.08
CA VAL A 122 18.64 -9.23 -2.86
C VAL A 122 18.65 -8.70 -4.30
N ALA A 123 17.48 -8.56 -4.94
CA ALA A 123 17.38 -7.95 -6.26
C ALA A 123 17.92 -6.52 -6.28
N SER A 124 17.59 -5.72 -5.25
CA SER A 124 18.10 -4.35 -5.13
C SER A 124 19.62 -4.30 -4.96
N VAL A 125 20.21 -5.23 -4.20
CA VAL A 125 21.67 -5.35 -4.05
C VAL A 125 22.33 -5.68 -5.38
N PHE A 126 21.75 -6.55 -6.20
CA PHE A 126 22.28 -6.92 -7.51
C PHE A 126 22.20 -5.79 -8.54
N ILE A 127 21.15 -4.96 -8.48
CA ILE A 127 21.10 -3.72 -9.28
C ILE A 127 22.17 -2.76 -8.77
N ALA A 128 22.21 -2.55 -7.45
CA ALA A 128 23.10 -1.58 -6.81
C ALA A 128 24.58 -1.91 -7.08
N SER A 129 24.96 -3.18 -7.03
CA SER A 129 26.34 -3.62 -7.23
C SER A 129 26.91 -3.24 -8.60
N ARG A 130 26.05 -3.02 -9.60
CA ARG A 130 26.45 -2.64 -10.94
C ARG A 130 26.68 -1.15 -11.14
N LEU A 131 26.33 -0.30 -10.17
CA LEU A 131 26.54 1.14 -10.29
C LEU A 131 28.04 1.50 -10.14
N PRO A 132 28.52 2.48 -10.92
CA PRO A 132 29.95 2.81 -10.97
C PRO A 132 30.44 3.55 -9.71
N SER A 133 29.56 4.27 -9.01
CA SER A 133 29.92 5.13 -7.88
C SER A 133 29.28 4.66 -6.58
N ARG A 134 30.10 4.58 -5.52
CA ARG A 134 29.69 4.17 -4.16
C ARG A 134 28.50 4.97 -3.62
N LEU A 135 28.43 6.26 -3.94
CA LEU A 135 27.32 7.12 -3.51
C LEU A 135 26.00 6.71 -4.15
N HIS A 136 26.04 6.27 -5.41
CA HIS A 136 24.84 5.82 -6.10
C HIS A 136 24.40 4.44 -5.57
N VAL A 137 25.35 3.55 -5.27
CA VAL A 137 25.09 2.26 -4.59
C VAL A 137 24.37 2.52 -3.27
N PHE A 138 24.93 3.40 -2.44
CA PHE A 138 24.32 3.79 -1.17
C PHE A 138 22.91 4.38 -1.35
N ALA A 139 22.73 5.31 -2.28
CA ALA A 139 21.44 5.94 -2.52
C ALA A 139 20.37 4.93 -3.00
N ILE A 140 20.71 4.05 -3.95
CA ILE A 140 19.79 3.01 -4.45
C ILE A 140 19.46 2.00 -3.36
N MET A 141 20.44 1.58 -2.55
CA MET A 141 20.20 0.67 -1.42
C MET A 141 19.30 1.29 -0.37
N LEU A 142 19.57 2.54 0.03
CA LEU A 142 18.76 3.26 0.99
C LEU A 142 17.32 3.43 0.49
N PHE A 143 17.17 3.85 -0.77
CA PHE A 143 15.86 4.00 -1.40
C PHE A 143 15.11 2.66 -1.47
N SER A 144 15.79 1.59 -1.85
CA SER A 144 15.19 0.25 -1.94
C SER A 144 14.73 -0.26 -0.58
N LEU A 145 15.51 -0.04 0.48
CA LEU A 145 15.10 -0.39 1.84
C LEU A 145 13.90 0.45 2.30
N GLN A 146 13.86 1.74 1.98
CA GLN A 146 12.71 2.60 2.24
C GLN A 146 11.43 2.08 1.54
N VAL A 147 11.55 1.67 0.29
CA VAL A 147 10.40 1.17 -0.50
C VAL A 147 9.97 -0.23 -0.06
N PHE A 148 10.89 -1.18 0.11
CA PHE A 148 10.51 -2.57 0.38
C PHE A 148 10.28 -2.89 1.85
N LEU A 149 11.00 -2.27 2.78
CA LEU A 149 10.83 -2.55 4.22
C LEU A 149 9.88 -1.55 4.87
N PHE A 150 10.05 -0.26 4.60
CA PHE A 150 9.29 0.78 5.30
C PHE A 150 7.95 1.08 4.64
N ALA A 151 7.82 1.04 3.32
CA ALA A 151 6.54 1.33 2.66
C ALA A 151 5.37 0.43 3.12
N PRO A 152 5.48 -0.90 3.30
CA PRO A 152 4.36 -1.69 3.81
C PRO A 152 3.96 -1.26 5.23
N LEU A 153 4.93 -0.95 6.10
CA LEU A 153 4.66 -0.45 7.46
C LEU A 153 3.97 0.92 7.44
N VAL A 154 4.49 1.85 6.62
CA VAL A 154 3.92 3.20 6.47
C VAL A 154 2.50 3.14 5.92
N THR A 155 2.28 2.32 4.89
CA THR A 155 0.98 2.10 4.26
C THR A 155 -0.03 1.53 5.26
N TYR A 156 0.39 0.54 6.06
CA TYR A 156 -0.41 -0.02 7.15
C TYR A 156 -0.81 1.05 8.18
N CYS A 157 0.15 1.84 8.67
CA CYS A 157 -0.10 2.90 9.64
C CYS A 157 -1.04 4.00 9.10
N ILE A 158 -0.81 4.43 7.86
CA ILE A 158 -1.63 5.44 7.18
C ILE A 158 -3.06 4.95 7.00
N LYS A 159 -3.24 3.70 6.56
CA LYS A 159 -4.55 3.07 6.37
C LYS A 159 -5.31 2.94 7.69
N LYS A 160 -4.62 2.61 8.78
CA LYS A 160 -5.20 2.57 10.13
C LYS A 160 -5.67 3.96 10.61
N TYR A 161 -4.98 5.03 10.19
CA TYR A 161 -5.34 6.39 10.57
C TYR A 161 -6.52 6.94 9.73
N SER A 162 -6.43 6.87 8.40
CA SER A 162 -7.49 7.36 7.50
C SER A 162 -7.36 6.78 6.10
N PHE A 163 -8.47 6.26 5.58
CA PHE A 163 -8.55 5.75 4.20
C PHE A 163 -8.33 6.84 3.14
N CYS A 164 -8.80 8.06 3.39
CA CYS A 164 -8.60 9.18 2.47
C CYS A 164 -7.12 9.55 2.38
N LEU A 165 -6.41 9.58 3.52
CA LEU A 165 -4.97 9.86 3.55
C LEU A 165 -4.18 8.79 2.77
N HIS A 166 -4.55 7.52 2.94
CA HIS A 166 -3.98 6.42 2.15
C HIS A 166 -4.14 6.62 0.64
N LEU A 167 -5.35 6.98 0.19
CA LEU A 167 -5.60 7.27 -1.22
C LEU A 167 -4.80 8.46 -1.72
N CYS A 168 -4.79 9.58 -0.98
CA CYS A 168 -4.02 10.76 -1.36
C CYS A 168 -2.51 10.45 -1.45
N PHE A 169 -1.97 9.69 -0.49
CA PHE A 169 -0.57 9.28 -0.50
C PHE A 169 -0.23 8.41 -1.70
N SER A 170 -1.07 7.41 -2.00
CA SER A 170 -0.89 6.53 -3.16
C SER A 170 -0.97 7.29 -4.50
N ILE A 171 -1.96 8.17 -4.65
CA ILE A 171 -2.11 9.03 -5.85
C ILE A 171 -0.90 9.96 -6.01
N SER A 172 -0.43 10.56 -4.92
CA SER A 172 0.75 11.43 -4.92
C SER A 172 1.99 10.67 -5.40
N LEU A 173 2.27 9.48 -4.84
CA LEU A 173 3.38 8.64 -5.28
C LEU A 173 3.27 8.27 -6.76
N MET A 174 2.08 7.88 -7.23
CA MET A 174 1.83 7.54 -8.63
C MET A 174 2.13 8.73 -9.56
N VAL A 175 1.67 9.94 -9.22
CA VAL A 175 1.90 11.15 -10.02
C VAL A 175 3.39 11.51 -10.06
N VAL A 176 4.10 11.41 -8.92
CA VAL A 176 5.54 11.68 -8.86
C VAL A 176 6.32 10.70 -9.73
N THR A 177 6.01 9.40 -9.66
CA THR A 177 6.67 8.38 -10.50
C THR A 177 6.41 8.62 -11.98
N LEU A 178 5.16 8.89 -12.38
CA LEU A 178 4.81 9.18 -13.76
C LEU A 178 5.51 10.44 -14.29
N SER A 179 5.60 11.48 -13.46
CA SER A 179 6.31 12.72 -13.82
C SER A 179 7.79 12.47 -14.07
N PHE A 180 8.46 11.70 -13.21
CA PHE A 180 9.87 11.36 -13.40
C PHE A 180 10.09 10.52 -14.67
N VAL A 181 9.25 9.51 -14.92
CA VAL A 181 9.35 8.69 -16.13
C VAL A 181 9.11 9.51 -17.39
N TYR A 182 8.19 10.49 -17.35
CA TYR A 182 7.97 11.42 -18.45
C TYR A 182 9.22 12.23 -18.80
N THR A 183 9.98 12.70 -17.79
CA THR A 183 11.24 13.42 -18.01
C THR A 183 12.35 12.55 -18.60
N LEU A 184 12.32 11.24 -18.35
CA LEU A 184 13.32 10.31 -18.87
C LEU A 184 13.01 9.86 -20.30
N HIS A 185 11.80 9.33 -20.57
CA HIS A 185 11.46 8.79 -21.88
C HIS A 185 9.96 8.67 -22.13
N ARG A 186 9.48 9.23 -23.24
CA ARG A 186 8.05 9.26 -23.59
C ARG A 186 7.43 7.88 -23.82
N LEU A 187 8.15 6.93 -24.44
CA LEU A 187 7.59 5.59 -24.65
C LEU A 187 7.42 4.83 -23.34
N LEU A 188 8.36 4.98 -22.39
CA LEU A 188 8.25 4.32 -21.09
C LEU A 188 7.09 4.91 -20.28
N PHE A 189 6.86 6.21 -20.42
CA PHE A 189 5.69 6.87 -19.82
C PHE A 189 4.38 6.28 -20.35
N VAL A 190 4.22 6.18 -21.67
CA VAL A 190 2.98 5.62 -22.27
C VAL A 190 2.78 4.17 -21.85
N LEU A 191 3.85 3.36 -21.86
CA LEU A 191 3.79 1.96 -21.44
C LEU A 191 3.39 1.81 -19.98
N LEU A 192 4.03 2.56 -19.08
CA LEU A 192 3.72 2.52 -17.64
C LEU A 192 2.30 3.01 -17.36
N LEU A 193 1.87 4.11 -17.98
CA LEU A 193 0.52 4.64 -17.84
C LEU A 193 -0.53 3.63 -18.32
N SER A 194 -0.30 3.01 -19.49
CA SER A 194 -1.19 1.97 -20.02
C SER A 194 -1.30 0.77 -19.08
N LEU A 195 -0.17 0.32 -18.52
CA LEU A 195 -0.15 -0.78 -17.56
C LEU A 195 -0.92 -0.43 -16.27
N LEU A 196 -0.72 0.77 -15.73
CA LEU A 196 -1.41 1.23 -14.52
C LEU A 196 -2.93 1.30 -14.73
N VAL A 197 -3.38 1.88 -15.85
CA VAL A 197 -4.80 1.94 -16.21
C VAL A 197 -5.38 0.55 -16.40
N PHE A 198 -4.64 -0.34 -17.06
CA PHE A 198 -5.08 -1.71 -17.29
C PHE A 198 -5.28 -2.46 -15.96
N VAL A 199 -4.28 -2.46 -15.07
CA VAL A 199 -4.35 -3.20 -13.80
C VAL A 199 -5.36 -2.60 -12.83
N ASN A 200 -5.44 -1.27 -12.71
CA ASN A 200 -6.27 -0.62 -11.68
C ASN A 200 -7.72 -0.39 -12.11
N LEU A 201 -8.02 -0.30 -13.41
CA LEU A 201 -9.36 0.01 -13.91
C LEU A 201 -9.92 -1.11 -14.78
N VAL A 202 -9.17 -1.56 -15.79
CA VAL A 202 -9.67 -2.55 -16.76
C VAL A 202 -9.84 -3.92 -16.13
N CYS A 203 -8.83 -4.41 -15.40
CA CYS A 203 -8.89 -5.70 -14.71
C CYS A 203 -10.05 -5.80 -13.70
N PRO A 204 -10.21 -4.90 -12.71
CA PRO A 204 -11.32 -5.00 -11.78
C PRO A 204 -12.68 -4.82 -12.46
N TYR A 205 -12.80 -3.91 -13.43
CA TYR A 205 -14.03 -3.78 -14.22
C TYR A 205 -14.38 -5.10 -14.92
N TRP A 206 -13.40 -5.72 -15.59
CA TRP A 206 -13.59 -7.00 -16.27
C TRP A 206 -13.96 -8.12 -15.31
N LEU A 207 -13.30 -8.21 -14.14
CA LEU A 207 -13.61 -9.20 -13.12
C LEU A 207 -15.03 -9.04 -12.55
N ILE A 208 -15.46 -7.80 -12.26
CA ILE A 208 -16.83 -7.52 -11.79
C ILE A 208 -17.86 -7.97 -12.85
N ARG A 209 -17.60 -7.68 -14.13
CA ARG A 209 -18.51 -8.10 -15.22
C ARG A 209 -18.57 -9.60 -15.37
N ILE A 210 -17.46 -10.32 -15.21
CA ILE A 210 -17.46 -11.79 -15.23
C ILE A 210 -18.23 -12.36 -14.03
N GLN A 211 -18.17 -11.72 -12.86
CA GLN A 211 -18.93 -12.15 -11.69
C GLN A 211 -20.45 -12.12 -11.93
N GLU A 212 -20.96 -11.22 -12.78
CA GLU A 212 -22.38 -11.17 -13.17
C GLU A 212 -22.83 -12.45 -13.92
N TYR A 213 -21.93 -13.14 -14.61
CA TYR A 213 -22.23 -14.38 -15.35
C TYR A 213 -21.98 -15.65 -14.52
N LYS A 214 -21.55 -15.51 -13.26
CA LYS A 214 -21.34 -16.65 -12.38
C LYS A 214 -22.70 -17.11 -11.83
N PHE A 215 -23.28 -18.12 -12.46
CA PHE A 215 -24.44 -18.82 -11.91
C PHE A 215 -24.00 -19.62 -10.68
N GLU A 216 -24.61 -19.33 -9.53
CA GLU A 216 -24.51 -20.16 -8.33
C GLU A 216 -25.44 -21.37 -8.54
N ILE A 217 -24.89 -22.49 -9.02
CA ILE A 217 -25.63 -23.74 -9.12
C ILE A 217 -25.66 -24.34 -7.72
N ASN A 218 -26.75 -24.07 -6.99
CA ASN A 218 -26.98 -24.68 -5.68
C ASN A 218 -27.12 -26.19 -5.89
N GLY A 219 -26.20 -26.95 -5.30
CA GLY A 219 -26.31 -28.40 -5.26
C GLY A 219 -27.44 -28.84 -4.31
N PRO A 220 -27.90 -30.09 -4.39
CA PRO A 220 -28.92 -30.62 -3.45
C PRO A 220 -28.46 -30.68 -1.98
N TRP A 221 -27.22 -30.27 -1.70
CA TRP A 221 -26.58 -30.23 -0.39
C TRP A 221 -26.24 -28.81 0.08
N ASP A 222 -26.72 -27.78 -0.63
CA ASP A 222 -26.46 -26.38 -0.29
C ASP A 222 -27.30 -25.94 0.92
N GLU A 223 -26.77 -25.05 1.76
CA GLU A 223 -27.45 -24.63 3.00
C GLU A 223 -28.77 -23.93 2.69
N ALA A 224 -29.86 -24.36 3.35
CA ALA A 224 -31.18 -23.78 3.15
C ALA A 224 -31.21 -22.31 3.62
N LYS A 225 -31.43 -21.37 2.69
CA LYS A 225 -31.66 -19.96 3.03
C LYS A 225 -33.08 -19.83 3.62
N LEU A 226 -33.17 -19.37 4.87
CA LEU A 226 -34.45 -19.05 5.52
C LEU A 226 -35.14 -17.91 4.77
N CYS A 227 -36.29 -18.19 4.14
CA CYS A 227 -37.01 -17.25 3.29
C CYS A 227 -38.22 -16.64 4.02
N PHE A 228 -38.06 -16.25 5.28
CA PHE A 228 -39.09 -15.52 6.02
C PHE A 228 -38.46 -14.25 6.60
N ASP A 229 -39.05 -13.12 6.27
CA ASP A 229 -38.69 -11.83 6.86
C ASP A 229 -39.18 -11.84 8.31
N ILE A 230 -38.26 -11.64 9.26
CA ILE A 230 -38.64 -11.48 10.67
C ILE A 230 -39.18 -10.06 10.80
N THR A 231 -40.45 -9.88 10.46
CA THR A 231 -41.22 -8.72 10.92
C THR A 231 -41.63 -9.00 12.36
N ASP A 232 -41.02 -8.28 13.29
CA ASP A 232 -41.51 -8.10 14.66
C ASP A 232 -42.86 -7.35 14.68
#